data_AF-A0A1F2UDA7-F1
#
_entry.id   AF-A0A1F2UDA7-F1
#
_cell.length_a   1.000
_cell.length_b   1.000
_cell.length_c   1.000
_cell.angle_alpha   90.00
_cell.angle_beta   90.00
_cell.angle_gamma   90.00
#
_symmetry.space_group_name_H-M   'P 1'
#
loop_
_entity.id
_entity.type
_entity.pdbx_description
1 polymer ?
#
loop_
_entity_poly.entity_id
_entity_poly.type
_entity_poly.pdbx_seq_one_letter_code
_entity_poly.pdbx_strand_id
1 'polypeptide(L)' 'MDRAYEDNQTLQLALDFGFLPVVPPRSNRLRPWQYDKAMYRKRNEIERLFRRLKGFRRIFSRFDKLDVVFLV' A
#
# COMPACT_ATOMS: atom_id res chain seq x y z
N MET A 1 1.89 -4.09 -1.81
CA MET A 1 1.40 -3.17 -2.84
C MET A 1 -0.12 -3.06 -2.74
N ASP A 2 -0.68 -1.90 -3.10
CA ASP A 2 -2.13 -1.75 -3.26
C ASP A 2 -2.61 -2.40 -4.55
N ARG A 3 -3.89 -2.75 -4.58
CA ARG A 3 -4.59 -3.23 -5.79
C ARG A 3 -4.54 -2.24 -6.96
N ALA A 4 -4.22 -0.96 -6.70
CA ALA A 4 -3.98 0.03 -7.75
C ALA A 4 -2.74 -0.29 -8.61
N TYR A 5 -1.75 -0.97 -8.04
CA TYR A 5 -0.47 -1.32 -8.69
C TYR A 5 -0.49 -2.73 -9.31
N GLU A 6 -1.68 -3.25 -9.55
CA GLU A 6 -1.91 -4.59 -10.08
C GLU A 6 -1.77 -4.63 -11.61
N ASP A 7 -0.71 -4.01 -12.13
CA ASP A 7 -0.40 -4.05 -13.55
C ASP A 7 0.51 -5.23 -13.90
N ASN A 8 0.42 -5.70 -15.15
CA ASN A 8 1.29 -6.76 -15.64
C ASN A 8 2.77 -6.37 -15.56
N GLN A 9 3.13 -5.11 -15.86
CA GLN A 9 4.52 -4.65 -15.80
C GLN A 9 5.03 -4.64 -14.37
N THR A 10 4.22 -4.15 -13.43
CA THR A 10 4.56 -4.14 -12.00
C THR A 10 4.74 -5.54 -11.43
N LEU A 11 3.91 -6.50 -11.85
CA LEU A 11 4.04 -7.90 -11.45
C LEU A 11 5.30 -8.53 -12.01
N GLN A 12 5.62 -8.29 -13.29
CA GLN A 12 6.85 -8.78 -13.90
C GLN A 12 8.08 -8.21 -13.19
N LEU A 13 8.11 -6.89 -12.95
CA LEU A 13 9.18 -6.26 -12.19
C LEU A 13 9.35 -6.87 -10.80
N ALA A 14 8.24 -7.11 -10.08
CA ALA A 14 8.31 -7.74 -8.77
C ALA A 14 8.95 -9.14 -8.85
N LEU A 15 8.61 -9.93 -9.87
CA LEU A 15 9.18 -11.26 -10.10
C LEU A 15 10.66 -11.18 -10.50
N ASP A 16 11.02 -10.22 -11.36
CA ASP A 16 12.41 -9.99 -11.80
C ASP A 16 13.32 -9.64 -10.61
N PHE A 17 12.80 -8.89 -9.63
CA PHE A 17 13.48 -8.61 -8.36
C PHE A 17 13.40 -9.75 -7.34
N GLY A 18 12.79 -10.90 -7.68
CA GLY A 18 12.66 -12.06 -6.80
C GLY A 18 11.61 -11.90 -5.70
N PHE A 19 10.72 -10.91 -5.79
CA PHE A 19 9.63 -10.72 -4.84
C PHE A 19 8.40 -11.56 -5.22
N LEU A 20 7.70 -12.05 -4.19
CA LEU A 20 6.41 -12.72 -4.36
C LEU A 20 5.25 -11.70 -4.27
N PRO A 21 4.51 -11.45 -5.36
CA PRO A 21 3.40 -10.51 -5.34
C PRO A 21 2.18 -11.12 -4.62
N VAL A 22 1.90 -10.65 -3.40
CA VAL A 22 0.73 -11.08 -2.60
C VAL A 22 -0.47 -10.15 -2.80
N VAL A 23 -0.52 -9.43 -3.91
CA VAL A 23 -1.61 -8.50 -4.22
C VAL A 23 -2.82 -9.27 -4.76
N PRO A 24 -4.04 -9.01 -4.26
CA PRO A 24 -5.25 -9.61 -4.79
C PRO A 24 -5.55 -9.09 -6.21
N PRO A 25 -5.86 -9.96 -7.18
CA PRO A 25 -6.25 -9.54 -8.51
C PRO A 25 -7.62 -8.82 -8.50
N ARG A 26 -7.85 -7.96 -9.51
CA ARG A 26 -9.15 -7.36 -9.78
C ARG A 26 -10.13 -8.45 -10.22
N SER A 27 -11.39 -8.29 -9.79
CA SER A 27 -12.47 -9.22 -10.14
C SER A 27 -12.69 -9.37 -11.64
N ASN A 28 -12.42 -8.32 -12.42
CA ASN A 28 -12.70 -8.28 -13.86
C ASN A 28 -11.52 -8.81 -14.71
N ARG A 29 -10.48 -9.37 -14.08
CA ARG A 29 -9.32 -9.88 -14.81
C ARG A 29 -9.65 -11.24 -15.42
N LEU A 30 -9.34 -11.41 -16.71
CA LEU A 30 -9.57 -12.68 -17.43
C LEU A 30 -8.76 -13.84 -16.86
N ARG A 31 -7.56 -13.56 -16.34
CA ARG A 31 -6.64 -14.55 -15.76
C ARG A 31 -6.14 -14.06 -14.40
N PRO A 32 -6.90 -14.31 -13.31
CA PRO A 32 -6.46 -13.98 -11.96
C PRO A 32 -5.38 -14.99 -11.49
N TRP A 33 -4.34 -14.51 -10.80
CA TRP A 33 -3.37 -15.40 -10.13
C TRP A 33 -3.85 -15.78 -8.73
N GLN A 34 -3.23 -16.82 -8.22
CA GLN A 34 -3.35 -17.22 -6.82
C GLN A 34 -2.41 -16.36 -5.97
N TYR A 35 -2.91 -15.92 -4.83
CA TYR A 35 -2.14 -15.17 -3.84
C TYR A 35 -2.52 -15.66 -2.45
N ASP A 36 -1.60 -15.54 -1.50
CA ASP A 36 -1.86 -15.89 -0.11
C ASP A 36 -2.73 -14.80 0.56
N LYS A 37 -4.02 -15.13 0.75
CA LYS A 37 -4.99 -14.25 1.42
C LYS A 37 -4.63 -13.98 2.88
N ALA A 38 -4.06 -14.95 3.60
CA ALA A 38 -3.69 -14.79 5.00
C ALA A 38 -2.51 -13.81 5.12
N MET A 39 -1.52 -13.95 4.25
CA MET A 39 -0.39 -13.02 4.18
C MET A 39 -0.83 -11.61 3.73
N TYR A 40 -1.75 -11.48 2.77
CA TYR A 40 -2.31 -10.17 2.42
C TYR A 40 -3.05 -9.51 3.60
N ARG A 41 -3.76 -10.29 4.42
CA ARG A 41 -4.50 -9.78 5.59
C ARG A 41 -3.56 -9.16 6.64
N LYS A 42 -2.36 -9.73 6.83
CA LYS A 42 -1.35 -9.19 7.77
C LYS A 42 -0.93 -7.75 7.43
N ARG A 43 -1.08 -7.31 6.17
CA ARG A 43 -0.79 -5.93 5.75
C ARG A 43 -1.58 -4.88 6.53
N ASN A 44 -2.82 -5.18 6.90
CA ASN A 44 -3.68 -4.26 7.65
C ASN A 44 -3.09 -3.90 9.03
N GLU A 45 -2.32 -4.79 9.65
CA GLU A 45 -1.65 -4.50 10.92
C GLU A 45 -0.57 -3.43 10.72
N ILE A 46 0.24 -3.58 9.67
CA ILE A 46 1.27 -2.63 9.26
C ILE A 46 0.63 -1.27 8.90
N GLU A 47 -0.46 -1.27 8.13
CA GLU A 47 -1.17 -0.04 7.77
C GLU A 47 -1.74 0.69 8.98
N ARG A 48 -2.30 -0.05 9.95
CA ARG A 48 -2.80 0.53 11.21
C ARG A 48 -1.67 1.15 12.02
N LEU A 49 -0.49 0.51 12.06
CA LEU A 49 0.70 1.07 12.69
C LEU A 49 1.09 2.40 12.03
N PHE A 50 1.25 2.42 10.70
CA PHE A 50 1.58 3.65 9.98
C PHE A 50 0.52 4.73 10.13
N ARG A 51 -0.76 4.38 10.18
CA ARG A 51 -1.84 5.32 10.47
C ARG A 51 -1.66 5.99 11.83
N ARG A 52 -1.34 5.22 12.87
CA ARG A 52 -1.06 5.76 14.22
C ARG A 52 0.18 6.65 14.21
N LEU A 53 1.27 6.21 13.59
CA LEU A 53 2.50 6.99 13.47
C LEU A 53 2.27 8.32 12.75
N LYS A 54 1.50 8.32 11.66
CA LYS A 54 1.10 9.56 10.96
C LYS A 54 0.26 10.47 11.85
N GLY A 55 -0.64 9.91 12.66
CA GLY A 55 -1.41 10.65 13.67
C GLY A 55 -0.50 11.32 14.70
N PHE A 56 0.45 10.59 15.28
CA PHE A 56 1.41 11.17 16.22
C PHE A 56 2.28 12.25 15.57
N ARG A 57 2.78 12.03 14.34
CA ARG A 57 3.54 13.03 13.59
C ARG A 57 2.74 14.32 13.38
N ARG A 58 1.44 14.21 13.06
CA ARG A 58 0.54 15.36 12.87
C ARG A 58 0.40 16.19 14.16
N ILE A 59 0.24 15.53 15.30
CA ILE A 59 0.12 16.19 16.61
C ILE A 59 1.45 16.83 17.02
N PHE A 60 2.53 16.05 17.00
CA PHE A 60 3.86 16.48 17.42
C PHE A 60 4.37 17.67 16.60
N SER A 61 4.29 17.56 15.27
CA SER A 61 4.86 18.57 14.37
C SER A 61 3.92 19.75 14.12
N ARG A 62 2.65 19.69 14.60
CA ARG A 62 1.60 20.68 14.33
C ARG A 62 1.41 21.07 12.84
N PHE A 63 1.76 20.18 11.90
CA PHE A 63 1.66 20.45 10.45
C PHE A 63 0.26 20.90 10.00
N ASP A 64 -0.78 20.48 10.73
CA ASP A 64 -2.16 20.77 10.41
C ASP A 64 -2.62 22.19 10.79
N LYS A 65 -1.82 22.91 11.59
CA LYS A 65 -2.13 24.26 12.10
C LYS A 65 -1.23 25.36 11.53
N LEU A 66 -0.32 25.02 10.62
CA LEU A 66 0.58 25.97 10.01
C LEU A 66 0.12 26.21 8.56
N ASP A 67 -0.53 27.35 8.31
CA ASP A 67 -1.00 27.77 6.98
C ASP A 67 0.12 27.84 5.92
N VAL A 68 1.38 27.83 6.36
CA VAL A 68 2.58 27.82 5.52
C VAL A 68 2.67 26.58 4.61
N VAL A 69 1.93 25.51 4.92
CA VAL A 69 1.86 24.31 4.06
C VAL A 69 0.91 24.49 2.86
N PHE A 70 0.04 25.50 2.86
CA PHE A 70 -0.92 25.79 1.78
C PHE A 70 -0.46 26.90 0.82
N LEU A 71 0.74 27.46 1.01
CA LEU A 71 1.37 28.40 0.07
C LEU A 71 2.27 27.65 -0.92
N VAL A 72 1.67 26.91 -1.84
CA VAL A 72 2.30 26.49 -3.11
C VAL A 72 1.27 26.60 -4.22
#